data_AF-A0A9X0HJ70-F1
#
_entry.id   AF-A0A9X0HJ70-F1
#
_cell.length_a   1.000
_cell.length_b   1.000
_cell.length_c   1.000
_cell.angle_alpha   90.00
_cell.angle_beta   90.00
_cell.angle_gamma   90.00
#
_symmetry.space_group_name_H-M   'P 1'
#
loop_
_entity.id
_entity.type
_entity.pdbx_description
1 polymer ?
#
loop_
_entity_poly.entity_id
_entity_poly.type
_entity_poly.pdbx_seq_one_letter_code
_entity_poly.pdbx_strand_id
1 'polypeptide(L)'
;MLKPDVIVRDGDQAFIAEAKNYAKPEVAHTDTHVVTLDSAHADNTAAPVYNVKAAANYLAGYDSQEQVEQLDVISFPRFMVKGGEHAVFPVIGDSMEPTFLAKDYVLCRKIPQSDWQYVNDLTVCVVVSKPHGLQLKRVKVRPDEHLVRCKSDNRRHHSFNLDFAEVVELWRFEWRLTANAENITEDIFLKVDRLEDNLEDLRQTFQSLVAASNVPLVRAGRNNPAQ
;
A
#
# COMPACT_ATOMS: atom_id res chain seq x y z
N MET A 1 -6.93 46.38 -38.04
CA MET A 1 -5.94 46.16 -36.97
C MET A 1 -6.03 47.34 -36.02
N LEU A 2 -5.96 47.08 -34.70
CA LEU A 2 -6.01 47.97 -33.53
C LEU A 2 -7.38 48.14 -32.82
N LYS A 3 -7.38 47.62 -31.56
CA LYS A 3 -8.11 48.06 -30.35
C LYS A 3 -8.22 49.60 -30.27
N PRO A 4 -9.13 50.25 -29.48
CA PRO A 4 -9.57 49.89 -28.13
C PRO A 4 -11.01 50.34 -27.71
N ASP A 5 -11.28 50.18 -26.41
CA ASP A 5 -12.22 50.86 -25.50
C ASP A 5 -13.74 50.80 -25.70
N VAL A 6 -14.45 50.43 -24.62
CA VAL A 6 -15.62 51.18 -24.17
C VAL A 6 -15.61 51.32 -22.64
N ILE A 7 -15.23 52.51 -22.19
CA ILE A 7 -15.74 53.13 -20.95
C ILE A 7 -17.02 53.89 -21.36
N VAL A 8 -18.11 53.74 -20.61
CA VAL A 8 -19.17 54.77 -20.56
C VAL A 8 -19.44 55.14 -19.09
N ARG A 9 -19.54 56.45 -18.87
CA ARG A 9 -19.68 57.17 -17.60
C ARG A 9 -21.13 57.22 -17.09
N ASP A 10 -21.21 57.37 -15.76
CA ASP A 10 -22.16 58.11 -14.90
C ASP A 10 -23.57 58.50 -15.42
N GLY A 11 -24.58 58.23 -14.58
CA GLY A 11 -25.96 58.72 -14.71
C GLY A 11 -27.03 57.63 -14.76
N ASP A 12 -27.69 57.42 -13.61
CA ASP A 12 -29.02 56.84 -13.37
C ASP A 12 -29.57 55.69 -14.25
N GLN A 13 -29.92 54.62 -13.53
CA GLN A 13 -30.82 53.49 -13.86
C GLN A 13 -30.16 52.14 -14.21
N ALA A 14 -30.40 51.19 -13.30
CA ALA A 14 -30.13 49.77 -13.47
C ALA A 14 -31.27 49.08 -14.20
N PHE A 15 -31.00 48.22 -15.19
CA PHE A 15 -31.89 47.11 -15.58
C PHE A 15 -31.12 45.94 -16.19
N ILE A 16 -31.53 44.72 -15.80
CA ILE A 16 -31.09 43.42 -16.29
C ILE A 16 -31.77 43.14 -17.64
N ALA A 17 -31.03 42.64 -18.63
CA ALA A 17 -31.61 41.98 -19.80
C ALA A 17 -30.66 40.88 -20.32
N GLU A 18 -31.10 39.63 -20.20
CA GLU A 18 -30.60 38.51 -20.99
C GLU A 18 -31.13 38.60 -22.43
N ALA A 19 -30.27 38.32 -23.42
CA ALA A 19 -30.61 37.41 -24.53
C ALA A 19 -29.44 37.18 -25.51
N LYS A 20 -29.07 35.90 -25.59
CA LYS A 20 -28.82 35.11 -26.82
C LYS A 20 -27.45 35.14 -27.51
N ASN A 21 -26.79 33.99 -27.36
CA ASN A 21 -26.25 33.07 -28.38
C ASN A 21 -25.43 33.63 -29.55
N TYR A 22 -24.16 33.22 -29.59
CA TYR A 22 -23.44 32.92 -30.82
C TYR A 22 -22.81 31.52 -30.76
N ALA A 23 -22.70 30.94 -31.96
CA ALA A 23 -22.78 29.53 -32.26
C ALA A 23 -21.52 28.68 -31.98
N LYS A 24 -21.82 27.39 -31.82
CA LYS A 24 -20.99 26.17 -31.74
C LYS A 24 -19.86 26.11 -32.78
N PRO A 25 -18.63 25.69 -32.39
CA PRO A 25 -17.82 24.83 -33.23
C PRO A 25 -17.95 23.38 -32.74
N GLU A 26 -18.36 22.53 -33.65
CA GLU A 26 -18.46 21.09 -33.49
C GLU A 26 -17.05 20.48 -33.61
N VAL A 27 -16.59 19.82 -32.54
CA VAL A 27 -15.42 18.94 -32.59
C VAL A 27 -15.74 17.69 -31.77
N ALA A 28 -15.36 16.56 -32.35
CA ALA A 28 -15.82 15.20 -32.10
C ALA A 28 -15.73 14.69 -30.65
N HIS A 29 -16.66 13.78 -30.33
CA HIS A 29 -16.80 13.01 -29.11
C HIS A 29 -15.48 12.61 -28.42
N THR A 30 -15.27 13.16 -27.23
CA THR A 30 -14.93 12.37 -26.03
C THR A 30 -15.68 13.01 -24.88
N ASP A 31 -16.76 12.37 -24.43
CA ASP A 31 -17.54 12.82 -23.27
C ASP A 31 -16.68 12.74 -22.02
N THR A 32 -15.86 13.78 -21.79
CA THR A 32 -15.22 13.98 -20.50
C THR A 32 -16.28 14.57 -19.59
N HIS A 33 -16.99 13.70 -18.87
CA HIS A 33 -17.81 14.11 -17.74
C HIS A 33 -16.89 14.63 -16.63
N VAL A 34 -16.46 15.88 -16.72
CA VAL A 34 -15.88 16.59 -15.58
C VAL A 34 -17.03 16.93 -14.67
N VAL A 35 -17.32 16.02 -13.72
CA VAL A 35 -18.23 16.33 -12.62
C VAL A 35 -17.48 17.29 -11.70
N THR A 36 -17.74 18.59 -11.84
CA THR A 36 -17.40 19.57 -10.81
C THR A 36 -18.25 19.23 -9.59
N LEU A 37 -17.66 18.57 -8.60
CA LEU A 37 -18.31 18.26 -7.34
C LEU A 37 -18.49 19.57 -6.56
N ASP A 38 -19.75 19.97 -6.38
CA ASP A 38 -20.12 21.06 -5.48
C ASP A 38 -19.57 20.77 -4.08
N SER A 39 -18.97 21.81 -3.50
CA SER A 39 -18.25 21.84 -2.23
C SER A 39 -19.18 21.73 -1.01
N ALA A 40 -19.91 20.62 -0.91
CA ALA A 40 -20.73 20.27 0.26
C ALA A 40 -21.05 18.77 0.31
N HIS A 41 -20.05 17.89 0.38
CA HIS A 41 -20.30 16.48 0.74
C HIS A 41 -20.35 16.33 2.26
N ALA A 42 -21.47 16.73 2.87
CA ALA A 42 -21.71 16.57 4.31
C ALA A 42 -21.63 15.11 4.79
N ASP A 43 -21.69 14.13 3.87
CA ASP A 43 -21.67 12.69 4.17
C ASP A 43 -20.30 12.03 4.00
N ASN A 44 -19.25 12.77 3.66
CA ASN A 44 -17.91 12.21 3.55
C ASN A 44 -17.33 11.83 4.92
N THR A 45 -16.47 10.82 4.94
CA THR A 45 -15.75 10.41 6.15
C THR A 45 -14.42 11.13 6.21
N ALA A 46 -14.25 11.95 7.24
CA ALA A 46 -12.99 12.58 7.58
C ALA A 46 -12.06 11.57 8.29
N ALA A 47 -10.84 11.39 7.78
CA ALA A 47 -9.80 10.61 8.43
C ALA A 47 -8.58 11.50 8.74
N PRO A 48 -8.21 11.68 10.02
CA PRO A 48 -7.00 12.39 10.38
C PRO A 48 -5.76 11.65 9.87
N VAL A 49 -4.78 12.41 9.40
CA VAL A 49 -3.48 11.91 8.97
C VAL A 49 -2.47 12.12 10.09
N TYR A 50 -1.85 11.02 10.51
CA TYR A 50 -0.76 11.03 11.49
C TYR A 50 0.58 11.25 10.77
N ASN A 51 1.49 12.03 11.37
CA ASN A 51 2.84 12.27 10.85
C ASN A 51 3.86 11.27 11.41
N VAL A 52 4.91 11.02 10.64
CA VAL A 52 6.16 10.36 11.05
C VAL A 52 6.69 10.84 12.42
N LYS A 53 6.60 12.14 12.74
CA LYS A 53 6.95 12.69 14.08
C LYS A 53 6.04 12.20 15.19
N ALA A 54 4.73 12.13 14.94
CA ALA A 54 3.79 11.56 15.89
C ALA A 54 4.10 10.08 16.12
N ALA A 55 4.40 9.32 15.07
CA ALA A 55 4.82 7.92 15.19
C ALA A 55 6.17 7.75 15.91
N ALA A 56 7.11 8.69 15.78
CA ALA A 56 8.35 8.74 16.55
C ALA A 56 8.11 9.05 18.04
N ASN A 57 7.16 9.93 18.36
CA ASN A 57 6.74 10.17 19.75
C ASN A 57 6.03 8.93 20.33
N TYR A 58 5.23 8.20 19.54
CA TYR A 58 4.68 6.91 19.97
C TYR A 58 5.78 5.88 20.30
N LEU A 59 6.90 5.88 19.56
CA LEU A 59 8.05 5.00 19.81
C LEU A 59 8.85 5.40 21.07
N ALA A 60 8.84 6.67 21.47
CA ALA A 60 9.61 7.20 22.60
C ALA A 60 8.95 6.97 23.98
N GLY A 61 7.78 6.33 24.02
CA GLY A 61 7.03 6.09 25.24
C GLY A 61 5.92 7.11 25.46
N TYR A 62 4.86 6.66 26.10
CA TYR A 62 3.59 7.38 26.33
C TYR A 62 3.71 8.62 27.25
N ASP A 63 4.92 9.14 27.50
CA ASP A 63 5.23 10.10 28.57
C ASP A 63 5.74 11.46 28.09
N SER A 64 5.96 11.65 26.79
CA SER A 64 6.15 13.00 26.24
C SER A 64 4.80 13.56 25.80
N GLN A 65 4.23 14.46 26.61
CA GLN A 65 3.07 15.30 26.29
C GLN A 65 3.33 16.30 25.14
N GLU A 66 4.07 15.92 24.10
CA GLU A 66 4.05 16.64 22.85
C GLU A 66 2.89 16.08 22.03
N GLN A 67 1.76 16.77 22.14
CA GLN A 67 0.52 16.53 21.41
C GLN A 67 0.80 15.99 20.01
N VAL A 68 0.16 14.87 19.69
CA VAL A 68 0.07 14.36 18.33
C VAL A 68 -0.47 15.49 17.45
N GLU A 69 0.40 16.15 16.70
CA GLU A 69 -0.01 17.18 15.75
C GLU A 69 -0.77 16.47 14.61
N GLN A 70 -2.10 16.52 14.70
CA GLN A 70 -2.99 16.24 13.59
C GLN A 70 -2.73 17.30 12.52
N LEU A 71 -1.96 16.94 11.50
CA LEU A 71 -1.54 17.93 10.49
C LEU A 71 -2.63 18.18 9.46
N ASP A 72 -3.29 17.13 9.00
CA ASP A 72 -4.24 17.20 7.90
C ASP A 72 -5.38 16.18 8.05
N VAL A 73 -6.51 16.47 7.40
CA VAL A 73 -7.67 15.57 7.33
C VAL A 73 -7.91 15.23 5.87
N ILE A 74 -7.90 13.94 5.54
CA ILE A 74 -8.32 13.48 4.21
C ILE A 74 -9.80 13.11 4.28
N SER A 75 -10.59 13.68 3.37
CA SER A 75 -12.01 13.37 3.22
C SER A 75 -12.19 12.24 2.21
N PHE A 76 -12.70 11.10 2.68
CA PHE A 76 -13.03 9.95 1.84
C PHE A 76 -14.53 9.90 1.52
N PRO A 77 -14.91 9.63 0.26
CA PRO A 77 -16.30 9.34 -0.08
C PRO A 77 -16.84 8.14 0.71
N ARG A 78 -18.09 8.24 1.19
CA ARG A 78 -18.74 7.20 2.02
C ARG A 78 -18.85 5.83 1.36
N PHE A 79 -18.82 5.74 0.03
CA PHE A 79 -18.84 4.45 -0.65
C PHE A 79 -17.48 3.72 -0.59
N MET A 80 -16.38 4.43 -0.32
CA MET A 80 -15.03 3.85 -0.22
C MET A 80 -14.74 3.27 1.16
N VAL A 81 -15.32 3.86 2.20
CA VAL A 81 -15.05 3.53 3.60
C VAL A 81 -16.33 3.16 4.31
N LYS A 82 -16.31 2.05 5.05
CA LYS A 82 -17.48 1.64 5.84
C LYS A 82 -17.60 2.54 7.07
N GLY A 83 -18.75 2.59 7.74
CA GLY A 83 -18.87 3.39 8.97
C GLY A 83 -17.86 2.97 10.04
N GLY A 84 -17.44 3.88 10.90
CA GLY A 84 -16.46 3.65 11.97
C GLY A 84 -15.43 4.78 12.08
N GLU A 85 -14.57 4.72 13.08
CA GLU A 85 -13.44 5.65 13.23
C GLU A 85 -12.31 5.25 12.28
N HIS A 86 -11.83 6.18 11.47
CA HIS A 86 -10.76 5.97 10.50
C HIS A 86 -9.59 6.88 10.80
N ALA A 87 -8.39 6.44 10.45
CA ALA A 87 -7.16 7.21 10.56
C ALA A 87 -6.19 6.78 9.47
N VAL A 88 -5.38 7.73 8.99
CA VAL A 88 -4.34 7.47 8.01
C VAL A 88 -2.98 7.51 8.71
N PHE A 89 -2.22 6.43 8.59
CA PHE A 89 -0.92 6.28 9.23
C PHE A 89 0.20 6.18 8.21
N PRO A 90 1.36 6.79 8.46
CA PRO A 90 2.52 6.64 7.60
C PRO A 90 3.20 5.29 7.86
N VAL A 91 3.63 4.62 6.80
CA VAL A 91 4.44 3.42 6.89
C VAL A 91 5.89 3.83 7.13
N ILE A 92 6.44 3.37 8.27
CA ILE A 92 7.80 3.70 8.72
C ILE A 92 8.64 2.43 8.76
N GLY A 93 9.86 2.54 8.23
CA GLY A 93 10.81 1.44 8.16
C GLY A 93 10.47 0.41 7.08
N ASP A 94 11.19 -0.69 7.11
CA ASP A 94 11.20 -1.74 6.09
C ASP A 94 10.49 -3.03 6.55
N SER A 95 9.90 -3.03 7.75
CA SER A 95 9.42 -4.28 8.38
C SER A 95 8.27 -4.96 7.63
N MET A 96 7.52 -4.20 6.84
CA MET A 96 6.41 -4.69 6.04
C MET A 96 6.74 -4.82 4.56
N GLU A 97 8.01 -4.65 4.18
CA GLU A 97 8.48 -4.91 2.82
C GLU A 97 8.38 -6.41 2.49
N PRO A 98 8.01 -6.79 1.25
CA PRO A 98 7.77 -5.92 0.10
C PRO A 98 6.33 -5.39 -0.03
N THR A 99 5.42 -5.78 0.88
CA THR A 99 3.99 -5.47 0.76
C THR A 99 3.68 -3.99 0.95
N PHE A 100 4.35 -3.37 1.91
CA PHE A 100 4.25 -1.95 2.22
C PHE A 100 5.64 -1.35 2.27
N LEU A 101 5.82 -0.23 1.57
CA LEU A 101 7.09 0.45 1.46
C LEU A 101 7.11 1.66 2.38
N ALA A 102 8.30 2.06 2.80
CA ALA A 102 8.47 3.34 3.49
C ALA A 102 7.90 4.47 2.62
N LYS A 103 7.23 5.45 3.26
CA LYS A 103 6.49 6.57 2.63
C LYS A 103 5.10 6.21 2.09
N ASP A 104 4.67 4.95 2.12
CA ASP A 104 3.27 4.62 1.94
C ASP A 104 2.44 5.22 3.08
N TYR A 105 1.18 5.55 2.80
CA TYR A 105 0.19 5.89 3.81
C TYR A 105 -0.90 4.83 3.80
N VAL A 106 -1.33 4.39 4.99
CA VAL A 106 -2.34 3.36 5.15
C VAL A 106 -3.55 3.92 5.89
N LEU A 107 -4.71 3.88 5.22
CA LEU A 107 -5.99 4.14 5.84
C LEU A 107 -6.42 2.90 6.61
N CYS A 108 -6.69 3.08 7.89
CA CYS A 108 -7.10 2.04 8.79
C CYS A 108 -8.39 2.42 9.52
N ARG A 109 -9.14 1.41 9.93
CA ARG A 109 -10.35 1.54 10.75
C ARG A 109 -10.09 1.03 12.16
N LYS A 110 -10.52 1.77 13.18
CA LYS A 110 -10.38 1.36 14.58
C LYS A 110 -11.18 0.09 14.85
N ILE A 111 -10.55 -0.87 15.52
CA ILE A 111 -11.21 -2.07 16.01
C ILE A 111 -11.52 -1.85 17.50
N PRO A 112 -12.80 -1.82 17.90
CA PRO A 112 -13.18 -1.77 19.30
C PRO A 112 -12.55 -2.91 20.09
N GLN A 113 -12.18 -2.66 21.34
CA GLN A 113 -11.50 -3.68 22.17
C GLN A 113 -12.34 -4.95 22.37
N SER A 114 -13.67 -4.82 22.41
CA SER A 114 -14.61 -5.94 22.42
C SER A 114 -14.47 -6.89 21.24
N ASP A 115 -13.96 -6.37 20.12
CA ASP A 115 -13.95 -7.07 18.83
C ASP A 115 -12.57 -7.63 18.49
N TRP A 116 -11.54 -7.41 19.32
CA TRP A 116 -10.18 -7.88 19.07
C TRP A 116 -10.12 -9.40 18.89
N GLN A 117 -10.91 -10.15 19.65
CA GLN A 117 -10.99 -11.61 19.56
C GLN A 117 -11.55 -12.12 18.22
N TYR A 118 -12.25 -11.29 17.45
CA TYR A 118 -12.82 -11.64 16.15
C TYR A 118 -11.93 -11.22 14.97
N VAL A 119 -10.72 -10.70 15.25
CA VAL A 119 -9.77 -10.34 14.20
C VAL A 119 -9.19 -11.61 13.59
N ASN A 120 -9.39 -11.78 12.29
CA ASN A 120 -8.87 -12.92 11.55
C ASN A 120 -7.33 -13.00 11.63
N ASP A 121 -6.82 -14.22 11.63
CA ASP A 121 -5.38 -14.48 11.59
C ASP A 121 -4.69 -13.75 10.43
N LEU A 122 -3.53 -13.16 10.74
CA LEU A 122 -2.65 -12.47 9.79
C LEU A 122 -3.28 -11.23 9.13
N THR A 123 -4.34 -10.68 9.73
CA THR A 123 -4.90 -9.38 9.33
C THR A 123 -3.83 -8.31 9.47
N VAL A 124 -3.70 -7.45 8.45
CA VAL A 124 -2.79 -6.29 8.53
C VAL A 124 -3.43 -5.25 9.43
N CYS A 125 -2.72 -4.87 10.48
CA CYS A 125 -3.16 -3.87 11.43
C CYS A 125 -2.04 -2.89 11.75
N VAL A 126 -2.42 -1.63 12.02
CA VAL A 126 -1.60 -0.73 12.82
C VAL A 126 -1.87 -1.06 14.29
N VAL A 127 -0.80 -1.42 14.99
CA VAL A 127 -0.79 -1.74 16.42
C VAL A 127 -0.15 -0.56 17.13
N VAL A 128 -0.87 0.05 18.06
CA VAL A 128 -0.34 1.07 18.96
C VAL A 128 -0.13 0.40 20.31
N SER A 129 1.10 0.40 20.80
CA SER A 129 1.47 -0.31 22.02
C SER A 129 2.47 0.47 22.87
N LYS A 130 2.45 0.24 24.19
CA LYS A 130 3.35 0.93 25.12
C LYS A 130 4.85 0.68 24.85
N PRO A 131 5.33 -0.56 24.66
CA PRO A 131 6.78 -0.82 24.51
C PRO A 131 7.34 -0.49 23.11
N HIS A 132 6.46 -0.28 22.14
CA HIS A 132 6.79 -0.42 20.73
C HIS A 132 6.19 0.69 19.85
N GLY A 133 5.37 1.56 20.43
CA GLY A 133 4.70 2.65 19.75
C GLY A 133 3.78 2.16 18.65
N LEU A 134 3.77 2.91 17.54
CA LEU A 134 2.95 2.66 16.36
C LEU A 134 3.70 1.76 15.38
N GLN A 135 3.10 0.63 15.03
CA GLN A 135 3.69 -0.32 14.09
C GLN A 135 2.64 -0.92 13.14
N LEU A 136 2.97 -1.01 11.85
CA LEU A 136 2.20 -1.80 10.90
C LEU A 136 2.69 -3.26 10.93
N LYS A 137 1.80 -4.21 11.24
CA LYS A 137 2.12 -5.64 11.38
C LYS A 137 0.96 -6.51 10.90
N ARG A 138 1.25 -7.78 10.63
CA ARG A 138 0.22 -8.83 10.59
C ARG A 138 -0.04 -9.31 12.01
N VAL A 139 -1.28 -9.19 12.46
CA VAL A 139 -1.66 -9.60 13.81
C VAL A 139 -2.31 -10.97 13.82
N LYS A 140 -2.05 -11.73 14.88
CA LYS A 140 -2.78 -12.93 15.24
C LYS A 140 -3.14 -12.82 16.71
N VAL A 141 -4.43 -12.65 16.98
CA VAL A 141 -4.96 -12.52 18.34
C VAL A 141 -5.15 -13.90 18.93
N ARG A 142 -4.69 -14.11 20.15
CA ARG A 142 -4.86 -15.34 20.93
C ARG A 142 -5.59 -15.00 22.23
N PRO A 143 -6.92 -15.01 22.23
CA PRO A 143 -7.72 -14.62 23.39
C PRO A 143 -7.40 -15.46 24.64
N ASP A 144 -7.24 -16.78 24.48
CA ASP A 144 -6.97 -17.71 25.58
C ASP A 144 -5.60 -17.46 26.26
N GLU A 145 -4.64 -16.92 25.51
CA GLU A 145 -3.30 -16.57 26.02
C GLU A 145 -3.22 -15.09 26.43
N HIS A 146 -4.26 -14.28 26.19
CA HIS A 146 -4.22 -12.81 26.30
C HIS A 146 -3.08 -12.15 25.51
N LEU A 147 -2.71 -12.73 24.36
CA LEU A 147 -1.58 -12.28 23.55
C LEU A 147 -2.00 -11.86 22.13
N VAL A 148 -1.37 -10.80 21.63
CA VAL A 148 -1.39 -10.40 20.23
C VAL A 148 -0.02 -10.68 19.62
N ARG A 149 0.05 -11.67 18.73
CA ARG A 149 1.27 -11.97 17.98
C ARG A 149 1.41 -11.06 16.77
N CYS A 150 2.50 -10.30 16.72
CA CYS A 150 2.81 -9.35 15.67
C CYS A 150 3.89 -9.93 14.74
N LYS A 151 3.58 -10.03 13.44
CA LYS A 151 4.46 -10.57 12.41
C LYS A 151 4.75 -9.53 11.33
N SER A 152 6.03 -9.40 10.99
CA SER A 152 6.54 -8.60 9.88
C SER A 152 6.47 -9.40 8.56
N ASP A 153 6.26 -8.73 7.43
CA ASP A 153 6.35 -9.36 6.10
C ASP A 153 7.82 -9.51 5.66
N ASN A 154 8.67 -8.60 6.11
CA ASN A 154 10.10 -8.66 5.89
C ASN A 154 10.72 -9.73 6.80
N ARG A 155 11.30 -10.76 6.20
CA ARG A 155 11.91 -11.91 6.91
C ARG A 155 13.08 -11.55 7.82
N ARG A 156 13.68 -10.36 7.65
CA ARG A 156 14.76 -9.86 8.51
C ARG A 156 14.27 -9.42 9.89
N HIS A 157 12.97 -9.21 10.03
CA HIS A 157 12.34 -8.76 11.27
C HIS A 157 11.66 -9.93 11.99
N HIS A 158 12.05 -10.16 13.24
CA HIS A 158 11.46 -11.22 14.05
C HIS A 158 10.01 -10.89 14.45
N SER A 159 9.19 -11.93 14.59
CA SER A 159 7.86 -11.78 15.19
C SER A 159 7.99 -11.70 16.71
N PHE A 160 7.10 -10.95 17.34
CA PHE A 160 7.02 -10.81 18.80
C PHE A 160 5.58 -10.91 19.26
N ASN A 161 5.38 -11.08 20.56
CA ASN A 161 4.07 -11.11 21.19
C ASN A 161 3.92 -9.86 22.07
N LEU A 162 2.70 -9.33 22.13
CA LEU A 162 2.29 -8.28 23.06
C LEU A 162 1.19 -8.82 23.95
N ASP A 163 1.20 -8.46 25.23
CA ASP A 163 0.06 -8.67 26.10
C ASP A 163 -1.09 -7.71 25.71
N PHE A 164 -2.34 -8.14 25.88
CA PHE A 164 -3.50 -7.27 25.66
C PHE A 164 -3.41 -5.95 26.46
N ALA A 165 -2.81 -5.96 27.65
CA ALA A 165 -2.60 -4.79 28.50
C ALA A 165 -1.52 -3.81 27.97
N GLU A 166 -0.67 -4.27 27.05
CA GLU A 166 0.36 -3.46 26.39
C GLU A 166 -0.16 -2.79 25.11
N VAL A 167 -1.21 -3.36 24.49
CA VAL A 167 -1.87 -2.80 23.32
C VAL A 167 -2.80 -1.67 23.73
N VAL A 168 -2.55 -0.47 23.21
CA VAL A 168 -3.38 0.73 23.46
C VAL A 168 -4.51 0.79 22.43
N GLU A 169 -4.17 0.64 21.14
CA GLU A 169 -5.15 0.65 20.06
C GLU A 169 -4.80 -0.34 18.96
N LEU A 170 -5.83 -0.84 18.28
CA LEU A 170 -5.70 -1.71 17.14
C LEU A 170 -6.53 -1.17 15.98
N TRP A 171 -5.90 -0.97 14.83
CA TRP A 171 -6.51 -0.41 13.65
C TRP A 171 -6.36 -1.38 12.49
N ARG A 172 -7.47 -1.80 11.87
CA ARG A 172 -7.49 -2.69 10.71
C ARG A 172 -7.17 -1.93 9.45
N PHE A 173 -6.25 -2.43 8.65
CA PHE A 173 -5.95 -1.90 7.31
C PHE A 173 -7.15 -2.01 6.37
N GLU A 174 -7.44 -0.93 5.62
CA GLU A 174 -8.44 -0.92 4.55
C GLU A 174 -7.86 -0.50 3.19
N TRP A 175 -7.12 0.63 3.15
CA TRP A 175 -6.58 1.17 1.90
C TRP A 175 -5.12 1.58 2.04
N ARG A 176 -4.36 1.46 0.94
CA ARG A 176 -2.97 1.93 0.82
C ARG A 176 -2.91 3.05 -0.21
N LEU A 177 -2.36 4.19 0.19
CA LEU A 177 -1.99 5.30 -0.69
C LEU A 177 -0.47 5.22 -0.87
N THR A 178 -0.03 4.99 -2.12
CA THR A 178 1.39 4.91 -2.45
C THR A 178 1.69 5.81 -3.64
N ALA A 179 2.83 6.49 -3.59
CA ALA A 179 3.38 7.20 -4.75
C ALA A 179 4.24 6.29 -5.62
N ASN A 180 4.53 5.06 -5.16
CA ASN A 180 5.29 4.10 -5.95
C ASN A 180 4.36 3.45 -6.99
N ALA A 181 4.75 3.58 -8.27
CA ALA A 181 4.06 3.01 -9.42
C ALA A 181 4.86 1.86 -10.06
N GLU A 182 5.87 1.33 -9.37
CA GLU A 182 6.69 0.21 -9.85
C GLU A 182 5.85 -1.03 -10.14
N ASN A 183 6.17 -1.70 -11.25
CA ASN A 183 5.53 -2.93 -11.67
C ASN A 183 6.18 -4.14 -10.99
N ILE A 184 5.74 -4.44 -9.76
CA ILE A 184 6.24 -5.58 -8.97
C ILE A 184 6.13 -6.91 -9.74
N THR A 185 5.16 -7.03 -10.66
CA THR A 185 4.95 -8.23 -11.47
C THR A 185 6.10 -8.49 -12.44
N GLU A 186 6.72 -7.43 -12.98
CA GLU A 186 7.83 -7.55 -13.92
C GLU A 186 9.06 -8.18 -13.26
N ASP A 187 9.38 -7.77 -12.04
CA ASP A 187 10.45 -8.38 -11.24
C ASP A 187 10.20 -9.85 -10.91
N ILE A 188 8.93 -10.23 -10.72
CA ILE A 188 8.54 -11.62 -10.49
C ILE A 188 8.71 -12.43 -11.78
N PHE A 189 8.22 -11.94 -12.91
CA PHE A 189 8.39 -12.61 -14.21
C PHE A 189 9.87 -12.78 -14.56
N LEU A 190 10.69 -11.76 -14.37
CA LEU A 190 12.15 -11.86 -14.57
C LEU A 190 12.81 -12.90 -13.65
N LYS A 191 12.31 -13.10 -12.43
CA LYS A 191 12.80 -14.17 -11.54
C LYS A 191 12.32 -15.55 -11.98
N VAL A 192 11.11 -15.65 -12.53
CA VAL A 192 10.57 -16.90 -13.08
C VAL A 192 11.34 -17.30 -14.34
N ASP A 193 11.57 -16.37 -15.27
CA ASP A 193 12.35 -16.62 -16.50
C ASP A 193 13.76 -17.14 -16.14
N ARG A 194 14.44 -16.48 -15.18
CA ARG A 194 15.74 -16.97 -14.69
C ARG A 194 15.67 -18.35 -14.05
N LEU A 195 14.57 -18.71 -13.39
CA LEU A 195 14.41 -20.04 -12.82
C LEU A 195 14.19 -21.08 -13.92
N GLU A 196 13.43 -20.74 -14.96
CA GLU A 196 13.22 -21.59 -16.13
C GLU A 196 14.54 -21.88 -16.86
N ASP A 197 15.36 -20.84 -17.09
CA ASP A 197 16.69 -20.99 -17.69
C ASP A 197 17.60 -21.91 -16.86
N ASN A 198 17.66 -21.69 -15.54
CA ASN A 198 18.46 -22.52 -14.64
C ASN A 198 18.01 -23.99 -14.62
N LEU A 199 16.70 -24.24 -14.74
CA LEU A 199 16.16 -25.59 -14.81
C LEU A 199 16.51 -26.28 -16.13
N GLU A 200 16.49 -25.55 -17.24
CA GLU A 200 16.90 -26.06 -18.54
C GLU A 200 18.39 -26.41 -18.56
N ASP A 201 19.25 -25.54 -18.02
CA ASP A 201 20.69 -25.79 -17.89
C ASP A 201 20.98 -27.02 -17.01
N LEU A 202 20.25 -27.17 -15.90
CA LEU A 202 20.36 -28.34 -15.03
C LEU A 202 19.93 -29.62 -15.77
N ARG A 203 18.84 -29.55 -16.54
CA ARG A 203 18.34 -30.67 -17.35
C ARG A 203 19.38 -31.09 -18.38
N GLN A 204 20.00 -30.13 -19.09
CA GLN A 204 21.05 -30.42 -20.08
C GLN A 204 22.29 -31.03 -19.43
N THR A 205 22.71 -30.51 -18.27
CA THR A 205 23.82 -31.06 -17.50
C THR A 205 23.54 -32.52 -17.11
N PHE A 206 22.35 -32.81 -16.59
CA PHE A 206 21.95 -34.18 -16.25
C PHE A 206 21.94 -35.10 -17.47
N GLN A 207 21.40 -34.65 -18.61
CA GLN A 207 21.41 -35.42 -19.85
C GLN A 207 22.84 -35.72 -20.34
N SER A 208 23.74 -34.74 -20.25
CA SER A 208 25.14 -34.92 -20.65
C SER A 208 25.87 -35.93 -19.76
N LEU A 209 25.62 -35.93 -18.45
CA LEU A 209 26.19 -36.90 -17.51
C LEU A 209 25.66 -38.31 -17.77
N VAL A 210 24.36 -38.44 -17.98
CA VAL A 210 23.75 -39.74 -18.35
C VAL A 210 24.35 -40.27 -19.64
N ALA A 211 24.51 -39.43 -20.66
CA ALA A 211 25.13 -39.81 -21.93
C ALA A 211 26.61 -40.21 -21.77
N ALA A 212 27.39 -39.47 -20.97
CA ALA A 212 28.79 -39.78 -20.69
C ALA A 212 28.97 -41.09 -19.90
N SER A 213 28.03 -41.40 -19.00
CA SER A 213 28.05 -42.63 -18.21
C SER A 213 27.63 -43.89 -18.98
N ASN A 214 26.92 -43.75 -20.10
CA ASN A 214 26.46 -44.86 -20.95
C ASN A 214 27.40 -45.22 -22.10
N VAL A 215 28.63 -44.68 -22.14
CA VAL A 215 29.62 -45.06 -23.17
C VAL A 215 30.15 -46.46 -22.87
N PRO A 216 29.93 -47.47 -23.73
CA PRO A 216 30.47 -48.80 -23.51
C PRO A 216 32.00 -48.76 -23.60
N LEU A 217 32.68 -49.32 -22.60
CA LEU A 217 34.12 -49.57 -22.61
C LEU A 217 34.46 -50.40 -23.85
N VAL A 218 34.94 -49.76 -24.91
CA VAL A 218 35.52 -50.43 -26.08
C VAL A 218 36.73 -51.22 -25.58
N ARG A 219 36.54 -52.53 -25.38
CA ARG A 219 37.64 -53.46 -25.12
C ARG A 219 38.53 -53.46 -26.37
N ALA A 220 39.65 -52.74 -26.30
CA ALA A 220 40.75 -52.89 -27.22
C ALA A 220 41.33 -54.31 -27.08
N GLY A 221 40.73 -55.27 -27.81
CA GLY A 221 41.28 -56.60 -28.01
C GLY A 221 42.56 -56.49 -28.82
N ARG A 222 43.69 -56.74 -28.16
CA ARG A 222 45.02 -56.84 -28.76
C ARG A 222 45.01 -57.85 -29.91
N ASN A 223 45.34 -57.39 -31.11
CA ASN A 223 45.83 -58.26 -32.17
C ASN A 223 47.13 -58.92 -31.69
N ASN A 224 47.14 -60.25 -31.62
CA ASN A 224 48.34 -61.04 -31.39
C ASN A 224 48.70 -61.71 -32.72
N PRO A 225 49.87 -61.44 -33.34
CA PRO A 225 50.28 -62.19 -34.52
C PRO A 225 50.89 -63.51 -34.05
N ALA A 226 50.34 -64.63 -34.53
CA ALA A 226 50.99 -65.93 -34.41
C ALA A 226 50.89 -66.69 -35.73
N GLN A 227 52.09 -66.91 -36.29
CA GLN A 227 52.51 -67.85 -37.33
C GLN A 227 52.25 -67.48 -38.79
#